data_AF-A0A1G8VZC5-F1
#
_entry.id   AF-A0A1G8VZC5-F1
#
_cell.length_a   1.000
_cell.length_b   1.000
_cell.length_c   1.000
_cell.angle_alpha   90.00
_cell.angle_beta   90.00
_cell.angle_gamma   90.00
#
_symmetry.space_group_name_H-M   'P 1'
#
loop_
_entity.id
_entity.type
_entity.pdbx_description
1 polymer ?
#
loop_
_entity_poly.entity_id
_entity_poly.type
_entity_poly.pdbx_seq_one_letter_code
_entity_poly.pdbx_strand_id
1 'polypeptide(L)' 'MSMAVENELPGLTAPSPRLPGAAHSPDLLEAELFGLEETLNILRDEFTSVAPGERAHVARQMRDLRVRIAQIRMRLLHGA' A
#
# COMPACT_ATOMS: atom_id res chain seq x y z
N MET A 1 42.73 11.91 13.54
CA MET A 1 41.96 12.42 12.38
C MET A 1 40.66 11.63 12.33
N SER A 2 39.58 12.22 12.83
CA SER A 2 38.27 11.57 12.98
C SER A 2 37.41 11.92 11.76
N MET A 3 36.96 10.93 10.99
CA MET A 3 35.96 11.14 9.94
C MET A 3 34.59 10.85 10.54
N ALA A 4 33.86 11.90 10.89
CA ALA A 4 32.43 11.81 11.13
C ALA A 4 31.76 11.71 9.75
N VAL A 5 31.25 10.53 9.42
CA VAL A 5 30.34 10.34 8.28
C VAL A 5 28.93 10.64 8.78
N GLU A 6 28.43 11.81 8.42
CA GLU A 6 27.04 12.22 8.61
C GLU A 6 26.15 11.28 7.80
N ASN A 7 25.46 10.38 8.50
CA ASN A 7 24.51 9.46 7.91
C ASN A 7 23.19 10.21 7.70
N GLU A 8 23.06 10.91 6.58
CA GLU A 8 21.79 11.51 6.16
C GLU A 8 20.79 10.39 5.87
N LEU A 9 19.89 10.14 6.82
CA LEU A 9 18.69 9.32 6.64
C LEU A 9 17.92 9.86 5.42
N PRO A 10 17.63 9.06 4.39
CA PRO A 10 16.74 9.51 3.33
C PRO A 10 15.37 9.76 3.95
N GLY A 11 14.98 11.04 3.94
CA GLY A 11 13.71 11.50 4.47
C GLY A 11 12.59 10.65 3.90
N LEU A 12 11.88 9.96 4.80
CA LEU A 12 10.62 9.29 4.51
C LEU A 12 9.74 10.30 3.79
N THR A 13 9.51 10.04 2.52
CA THR A 13 8.69 10.84 1.61
C THR A 13 7.35 11.09 2.31
N ALA A 14 7.14 12.31 2.77
CA ALA A 14 5.85 12.71 3.31
C ALA A 14 4.79 12.46 2.22
N PRO A 15 3.65 11.83 2.52
CA PRO A 15 2.60 11.67 1.53
C PRO A 15 2.17 13.06 1.07
N SER A 16 2.36 13.34 -0.22
CA SER A 16 1.97 14.62 -0.83
C SER A 16 0.52 14.97 -0.49
N PRO A 17 0.20 16.25 -0.22
CA PRO A 17 -1.15 16.67 0.05
C PRO A 17 -2.01 16.39 -1.19
N ARG A 18 -3.02 15.53 -1.03
CA ARG A 18 -3.96 15.19 -2.11
C ARG A 18 -4.78 16.45 -2.45
N LEU A 19 -4.54 17.03 -3.62
CA LEU A 19 -5.35 18.12 -4.16
C LEU A 19 -6.80 17.62 -4.38
N PRO A 20 -7.82 18.39 -3.96
CA PRO A 20 -9.22 18.05 -4.17
C PRO A 20 -9.57 18.34 -5.62
N GLY A 21 -9.46 17.33 -6.48
CA GLY A 21 -9.75 17.50 -7.92
C GLY A 21 -9.05 16.53 -8.86
N ALA A 22 -8.18 15.65 -8.37
CA ALA A 22 -7.70 14.53 -9.19
C ALA A 22 -8.86 13.56 -9.41
N ALA A 23 -9.66 13.78 -10.45
CA ALA A 23 -10.42 12.70 -11.08
C ALA A 23 -9.42 11.55 -11.24
N HIS A 24 -9.61 10.46 -10.48
CA HIS A 24 -8.70 9.33 -10.56
C HIS A 24 -8.95 8.74 -11.93
N SER A 25 -8.08 9.05 -12.91
CA SER A 25 -8.19 8.46 -14.23
C SER A 25 -8.26 6.94 -14.05
N PRO A 26 -9.07 6.23 -14.85
CA PRO A 26 -9.18 4.78 -14.77
C PRO A 26 -7.80 4.10 -14.69
N ASP A 27 -6.83 4.57 -15.48
CA ASP A 27 -5.45 4.08 -15.47
C ASP A 27 -4.76 4.16 -14.09
N LEU A 28 -4.97 5.25 -13.33
CA LEU A 28 -4.39 5.39 -11.99
C LEU A 28 -5.07 4.45 -10.98
N LEU A 29 -6.38 4.23 -11.12
CA LEU A 29 -7.11 3.26 -10.30
C LEU A 29 -6.71 1.83 -10.62
N GLU A 30 -6.47 1.51 -11.88
CA GLU A 30 -5.98 0.19 -12.32
C GLU A 30 -4.57 -0.07 -11.80
N ALA A 31 -3.67 0.92 -11.86
CA ALA A 31 -2.33 0.81 -11.27
C ALA A 31 -2.37 0.63 -9.74
N GLU A 32 -3.23 1.40 -9.03
CA GLU A 32 -3.43 1.22 -7.59
C GLU A 32 -3.98 -0.19 -7.28
N LEU A 33 -4.97 -0.64 -8.04
CA LEU A 33 -5.56 -1.97 -7.89
C LEU A 33 -4.51 -3.07 -8.04
N PHE A 34 -3.69 -3.01 -9.10
CA PHE A 34 -2.63 -3.96 -9.37
C PHE A 34 -1.65 -4.05 -8.20
N GLY A 35 -1.12 -2.92 -7.72
CA GLY A 35 -0.15 -2.92 -6.62
C GLY A 35 -0.73 -3.45 -5.30
N LEU A 36 -2.00 -3.16 -5.02
CA LEU A 36 -2.67 -3.68 -3.82
C LEU A 36 -2.93 -5.19 -3.91
N GLU A 37 -3.30 -5.70 -5.08
CA GLU A 37 -3.48 -7.13 -5.33
C GLU A 37 -2.16 -7.90 -5.21
N GLU A 38 -1.08 -7.37 -5.77
CA GLU A 38 0.27 -7.93 -5.64
C GLU A 38 0.70 -7.98 -4.17
N THR A 39 0.54 -6.86 -3.45
CA THR A 39 0.86 -6.77 -2.01
C THR A 39 0.06 -7.81 -1.21
N LEU A 40 -1.24 -7.92 -1.47
CA LEU A 40 -2.10 -8.90 -0.80
C LEU A 40 -1.67 -10.33 -1.12
N ASN A 41 -1.22 -10.61 -2.34
CA ASN A 41 -0.73 -11.92 -2.73
C ASN A 41 0.57 -12.28 -1.98
N ILE A 42 1.54 -11.38 -1.95
CA ILE A 42 2.80 -11.56 -1.20
C ILE A 42 2.50 -11.83 0.28
N LEU A 43 1.64 -11.01 0.91
CA LEU A 43 1.28 -11.20 2.31
C LEU A 43 0.59 -12.53 2.57
N ARG A 44 -0.18 -13.06 1.61
CA ARG A 44 -0.83 -14.36 1.73
C ARG A 44 0.18 -15.49 1.66
N ASP A 45 1.11 -15.41 0.72
CA ASP A 45 2.08 -16.46 0.45
C ASP A 45 3.11 -16.54 1.59
N GLU A 46 3.45 -15.40 2.20
CA GLU A 46 4.41 -15.30 3.31
C GLU A 46 3.77 -15.36 4.70
N PHE A 47 2.44 -15.41 4.83
CA PHE A 47 1.75 -15.29 6.12
C PHE A 47 2.20 -16.33 7.16
N THR A 48 2.53 -17.55 6.71
CA THR A 48 2.99 -18.63 7.58
C THR A 48 4.35 -18.34 8.21
N SER A 49 5.20 -17.58 7.50
CA SER A 49 6.52 -17.12 7.95
C SER A 49 6.44 -15.96 8.95
N VAL A 50 5.27 -15.30 9.07
CA VAL A 50 5.05 -14.24 10.07
C VAL A 50 5.03 -14.83 11.48
N ALA A 51 5.78 -14.19 12.39
CA ALA A 51 5.81 -14.55 13.80
C ALA A 51 4.39 -14.57 14.41
N PRO A 52 4.02 -15.56 15.25
CA PRO A 52 2.66 -15.70 15.77
C PRO A 52 2.08 -14.43 16.43
N GLY A 53 2.91 -13.65 17.13
CA GLY A 53 2.49 -12.38 17.75
C GLY A 53 2.07 -11.30 16.76
N GLU A 54 2.64 -11.30 15.55
CA GLU A 54 2.38 -10.31 14.50
C GLU A 54 1.26 -10.74 13.54
N ARG A 55 0.91 -12.03 13.52
CA ARG A 55 -0.11 -12.57 12.59
C ARG A 55 -1.46 -11.86 12.71
N ALA A 56 -1.86 -11.47 13.92
CA ALA A 56 -3.11 -10.74 14.13
C ALA A 56 -3.05 -9.34 13.50
N HIS A 57 -1.90 -8.67 13.53
CA HIS A 57 -1.70 -7.38 12.88
C HIS A 57 -1.71 -7.52 11.36
N VAL A 58 -0.94 -8.46 10.81
CA VAL A 58 -0.88 -8.72 9.36
C VAL A 58 -2.26 -9.14 8.84
N ALA A 59 -3.01 -9.98 9.56
CA ALA A 59 -4.35 -10.38 9.15
C ALA A 59 -5.34 -9.20 9.07
N ARG A 60 -5.20 -8.19 9.95
CA ARG A 60 -5.98 -6.94 9.88
C ARG A 60 -5.59 -6.13 8.64
N GLN A 61 -4.29 -5.94 8.40
CA GLN A 61 -3.82 -5.25 7.19
C GLN A 61 -4.32 -5.93 5.91
N MET A 62 -4.24 -7.26 5.83
CA MET A 62 -4.78 -8.01 4.68
C MET A 62 -6.30 -7.83 4.54
N ARG A 63 -7.06 -7.70 5.64
CA ARG A 63 -8.49 -7.39 5.58
C ARG A 63 -8.71 -6.00 5.00
N ASP A 64 -7.96 -5.00 5.45
CA ASP A 64 -8.10 -3.62 4.98
C ASP A 64 -7.72 -3.49 3.50
N LEU A 65 -6.67 -4.18 3.06
CA LEU A 65 -6.30 -4.28 1.64
C LEU A 65 -7.43 -4.87 0.78
N ARG A 66 -8.06 -5.97 1.22
CA ARG A 66 -9.21 -6.56 0.51
C ARG A 66 -10.37 -5.58 0.38
N VAL A 67 -10.67 -4.82 1.43
CA VAL A 67 -11.73 -3.80 1.41
C VAL A 67 -11.37 -2.69 0.42
N ARG A 68 -10.12 -2.21 0.43
CA ARG A 68 -9.65 -1.17 -0.50
C ARG A 68 -9.70 -1.63 -1.96
N ILE A 69 -9.25 -2.84 -2.25
CA ILE A 69 -9.35 -3.49 -3.56
C ILE A 69 -10.81 -3.50 -4.04
N ALA A 70 -11.74 -3.94 -3.17
CA ALA A 70 -13.16 -3.95 -3.51
C ALA A 70 -13.71 -2.54 -3.81
N GLN A 71 -13.31 -1.54 -3.03
CA GLN A 71 -13.71 -0.14 -3.28
C GLN A 71 -13.20 0.38 -4.63
N ILE A 72 -11.94 0.09 -4.99
CA ILE A 72 -11.38 0.52 -6.27
C ILE A 72 -12.07 -0.18 -7.43
N ARG A 73 -12.28 -1.50 -7.34
CA ARG A 73 -13.06 -2.25 -8.34
C ARG A 73 -14.45 -1.67 -8.54
N MET A 74 -15.13 -1.30 -7.45
CA MET A 74 -16.43 -0.64 -7.53
C MET A 74 -16.35 0.72 -8.24
N ARG A 75 -15.33 1.53 -7.99
CA ARG A 75 -15.14 2.82 -8.68
C ARG A 75 -14.89 2.63 -10.18
N LEU A 76 -14.06 1.66 -10.54
CA LEU A 76 -13.78 1.31 -11.94
C LEU A 76 -15.05 0.85 -12.69
N LEU A 77 -15.89 0.04 -12.04
CA LEU A 77 -17.15 -0.42 -12.62
C LEU A 77 -18.16 0.69 -12.90
N HIS A 78 -18.15 1.76 -12.09
CA HIS A 78 -19.13 2.85 -12.21
C HIS A 78 -18.65 4.03 -13.06
N GLY A 79 -17.43 3.97 -13.62
CA GLY A 79 -16.84 5.08 -14.39
C GLY A 79 -16.49 6.26 -13.49
N ALA A 80 -15.25 6.26 -12.98
CA ALA A 80 -14.71 7.21 -12.00
C ALA A 80 -15.00 8.69 -12.27
#